data_AF-A0A1F6Y777-F1
#
_entry.id   AF-A0A1F6Y777-F1
#
_cell.length_a   1.000
_cell.length_b   1.000
_cell.length_c   1.000
_cell.angle_alpha   90.00
_cell.angle_beta   90.00
_cell.angle_gamma   90.00
#
_symmetry.space_group_name_H-M   'P 1'
#
loop_
_entity.id
_entity.type
_entity.pdbx_description
1 polymer ?
#
loop_
_entity_poly.entity_id
_entity_poly.type
_entity_poly.pdbx_seq_one_letter_code
_entity_poly.pdbx_strand_id
1 'polypeptide(L)' 'MAQIPVLNSRVVIKTLIKAGYVVVRQKGSHIRLQHINKKPVTVPRHPLIGKGLLKKILRDSEISLFDFKKLLK' A
#
# COMPACT_ATOMS: atom_id res chain seq x y z
N MET A 1 -18.36 -7.02 8.45
CA MET A 1 -16.88 -7.01 8.35
C MET A 1 -16.46 -6.92 6.89
N ALA A 2 -15.82 -5.82 6.47
CA ALA A 2 -15.32 -5.71 5.10
C ALA A 2 -14.12 -6.66 4.89
N GLN A 3 -14.28 -7.65 4.01
CA GLN A 3 -13.20 -8.58 3.68
C GLN A 3 -11.99 -7.78 3.12
N ILE A 4 -10.82 -7.98 3.74
CA ILE A 4 -9.54 -7.47 3.24
C ILE A 4 -9.03 -8.50 2.23
N PRO A 5 -8.83 -8.13 0.96
CA PRO A 5 -8.34 -9.06 -0.06
C PRO A 5 -6.86 -9.39 0.16
N VAL A 6 -6.44 -10.58 -0.27
CA VAL A 6 -5.03 -10.87 -0.51
C VAL A 6 -4.67 -10.30 -1.88
N LEU A 7 -3.65 -9.45 -1.95
CA LEU A 7 -3.32 -8.70 -3.17
C LEU A 7 -1.86 -8.86 -3.56
N ASN A 8 -1.56 -8.75 -4.84
CA ASN A 8 -0.19 -8.65 -5.30
C ASN A 8 0.44 -7.32 -4.83
N SER A 9 1.71 -7.35 -4.41
CA SER A 9 2.44 -6.14 -4.00
C SER A 9 2.41 -5.04 -5.07
N ARG A 10 2.45 -5.39 -6.36
CA ARG A 10 2.33 -4.44 -7.48
C ARG A 10 1.00 -3.70 -7.47
N VAL A 11 -0.09 -4.38 -7.12
CA VAL A 11 -1.42 -3.76 -7.01
C VAL A 11 -1.41 -2.77 -5.86
N VAL A 12 -0.94 -3.17 -4.68
CA VAL A 12 -0.85 -2.29 -3.51
C VAL A 12 -0.02 -1.04 -3.81
N ILE A 13 1.15 -1.20 -4.44
CA ILE A 13 2.03 -0.09 -4.80
C ILE A 13 1.34 0.86 -5.80
N LYS A 14 0.73 0.32 -6.86
CA LYS A 14 -0.02 1.14 -7.84
C LYS A 14 -1.16 1.90 -7.18
N THR A 15 -1.90 1.28 -6.28
CA THR A 15 -3.00 1.91 -5.57
C THR A 15 -2.51 3.04 -4.65
N LEU A 16 -1.38 2.84 -3.95
CA LEU A 16 -0.75 3.89 -3.15
C LEU A 16 -0.28 5.05 -4.03
N ILE A 17 0.29 4.77 -5.21
CA ILE A 17 0.68 5.81 -6.17
C ILE A 17 -0.54 6.63 -6.61
N LYS A 18 -1.66 5.99 -6.94
CA LYS A 18 -2.94 6.68 -7.23
C LYS A 18 -3.43 7.53 -6.04
N ALA A 19 -3.10 7.13 -4.81
CA ALA A 19 -3.41 7.89 -3.60
C ALA A 19 -2.44 9.07 -3.35
N GLY A 20 -1.52 9.37 -4.27
CA GLY A 20 -0.57 10.48 -4.18
C GLY A 20 0.80 10.10 -3.62
N TYR A 21 1.08 8.81 -3.40
CA TYR A 21 2.42 8.38 -3.01
C TYR A 21 3.37 8.31 -4.22
N VAL A 22 4.66 8.46 -3.95
CA VAL A 22 5.73 8.27 -4.94
C VAL A 22 6.75 7.28 -4.41
N VAL A 23 7.31 6.44 -5.28
CA VAL A 23 8.39 5.52 -4.93
C VAL A 23 9.68 6.32 -4.85
N VAL A 24 10.35 6.27 -3.70
CA VAL A 24 11.58 7.07 -3.44
C VAL A 24 12.83 6.22 -3.30
N ARG A 25 12.70 4.95 -2.90
CA ARG A 25 13.84 4.04 -2.74
C ARG A 25 13.40 2.59 -2.81
N GLN A 26 14.29 1.73 -3.28
CA GLN A 26 14.18 0.29 -3.11
C GLN A 26 15.48 -0.27 -2.52
N LYS A 27 15.37 -1.14 -1.50
CA LYS A 27 16.49 -1.94 -0.97
C LYS A 27 16.07 -3.40 -0.88
N GLY A 28 16.59 -4.23 -1.77
CA GLY A 28 16.12 -5.61 -1.93
C GLY A 28 14.63 -5.64 -2.29
N SER A 29 13.82 -6.43 -1.56
CA SER A 29 12.38 -6.48 -1.76
C SER A 29 11.63 -5.26 -1.17
N HIS A 30 12.24 -4.47 -0.27
CA HIS A 30 11.54 -3.38 0.39
C HIS A 30 11.49 -2.12 -0.47
N ILE A 31 10.28 -1.68 -0.82
CA ILE A 31 10.03 -0.47 -1.60
C ILE A 31 9.48 0.60 -0.66
N ARG A 32 10.17 1.74 -0.59
CA ARG A 32 9.79 2.90 0.22
C ARG A 32 8.97 3.85 -0.63
N LEU A 33 7.80 4.23 -0.12
CA LEU A 33 6.95 5.26 -0.71
C LEU A 33 6.83 6.46 0.23
N GLN A 34 6.83 7.67 -0.34
CA GLN A 34 6.59 8.92 0.36
C GLN A 34 5.35 9.62 -0.19
N HIS A 35 4.73 10.45 0.64
CA HIS A 35 3.62 11.30 0.28
C HIS A 35 3.87 12.66 0.91
N ILE A 36 3.44 13.75 0.26
CA ILE A 36 3.71 15.11 0.72
C ILE A 36 3.06 15.41 2.09
N ASN A 37 1.81 14.97 2.29
CA ASN A 37 1.03 15.24 3.50
C ASN A 37 0.85 14.03 4.44
N LYS A 38 1.41 12.85 4.13
CA LYS A 38 1.13 11.60 4.85
C LYS A 38 2.41 10.87 5.19
N LYS A 39 2.36 10.03 6.23
CA LYS A 39 3.52 9.25 6.65
C LYS A 39 4.02 8.35 5.52
N PRO A 40 5.34 8.25 5.34
CA PRO A 40 5.93 7.34 4.38
C PRO A 40 5.70 5.89 4.77
N VAL A 41 5.44 5.03 3.77
CA VAL A 41 5.17 3.60 3.97
C VAL A 41 6.19 2.72 3.26
N THR A 42 6.35 1.48 3.73
CA THR A 42 7.24 0.50 3.10
C THR A 42 6.41 -0.71 2.69
N VAL A 43 6.46 -1.05 1.41
CA VAL A 43 5.77 -2.21 0.85
C VAL A 43 6.81 -3.20 0.36
N PRO A 44 6.81 -4.44 0.84
CA PRO A 44 7.75 -5.44 0.35
C PRO A 44 7.22 -6.04 -0.97
N ARG A 45 8.12 -6.26 -1.94
CA ARG A 45 7.84 -6.82 -3.26
C ARG A 45 7.70 -8.34 -3.14
N HIS A 46 6.52 -8.79 -2.71
CA HIS A 46 6.13 -10.20 -2.68
C HIS A 46 4.97 -10.50 -3.63
N PRO A 47 4.82 -11.75 -4.08
CA PRO A 47 3.70 -12.16 -4.94
C PRO A 47 2.33 -11.92 -4.30
N LEU A 48 2.24 -12.08 -2.98
CA LEU A 48 1.02 -11.90 -2.20
C LEU A 48 1.31 -11.10 -0.93
N ILE A 49 0.48 -10.09 -0.67
CA ILE A 49 0.41 -9.31 0.55
C ILE A 49 -0.79 -9.83 1.34
N GLY A 50 -0.51 -10.47 2.47
CA GLY A 50 -1.53 -10.97 3.38
C GLY A 50 -2.32 -9.84 4.06
N LYS A 51 -3.50 -10.17 4.59
CA LYS A 51 -4.45 -9.23 5.18
C LYS A 51 -3.84 -8.38 6.31
N GLY A 52 -3.02 -8.99 7.17
CA GLY A 52 -2.38 -8.31 8.29
C GLY A 52 -1.40 -7.22 7.84
N LEU A 53 -0.54 -7.55 6.85
CA LEU A 53 0.40 -6.60 6.29
C LEU A 53 -0.32 -5.47 5.53
N LEU A 54 -1.34 -5.81 4.72
CA LEU A 54 -2.15 -4.80 4.05
C LEU A 54 -2.81 -3.85 5.06
N LYS A 55 -3.40 -4.38 6.14
CA LYS A 55 -4.01 -3.55 7.20
C LYS A 55 -3.00 -2.63 7.88
N LYS A 56 -1.78 -3.12 8.13
CA LYS A 56 -0.68 -2.30 8.67
C LYS A 56 -0.30 -1.17 7.70
N ILE A 57 -0.09 -1.48 6.43
CA ILE A 57 0.22 -0.49 5.39
C ILE A 57 -0.87 0.58 5.31
N LEU A 58 -2.14 0.18 5.28
CA LEU A 58 -3.27 1.10 5.22
C LEU A 58 -3.32 2.03 6.44
N ARG A 59 -3.12 1.47 7.65
CA ARG A 59 -3.05 2.24 8.88
C ARG A 59 -1.89 3.24 8.86
N ASP A 60 -0.70 2.81 8.46
CA ASP A 60 0.49 3.67 8.39
C ASP A 60 0.36 4.75 7.31
N SER A 61 -0.36 4.46 6.23
CA SER A 61 -0.66 5.41 5.15
C SER A 61 -1.87 6.31 5.42
N GLU A 62 -2.58 6.12 6.55
CA GLU A 62 -3.84 6.84 6.84
C GLU A 62 -4.81 6.79 5.64
N ILE A 63 -4.96 5.60 5.05
CA ILE A 63 -5.92 5.32 3.97
C ILE A 63 -6.92 4.30 4.49
N SER A 64 -8.22 4.64 4.43
CA SER A 64 -9.27 3.71 4.82
C SER A 64 -9.35 2.54 3.84
N LEU A 65 -9.83 1.39 4.30
CA LEU A 65 -10.06 0.24 3.41
C LEU A 65 -11.08 0.59 2.29
N PHE A 66 -12.02 1.49 2.57
CA PHE A 66 -13.00 1.96 1.61
C PHE A 66 -12.36 2.77 0.48
N ASP A 67 -11.53 3.75 0.82
CA ASP A 67 -10.83 4.59 -0.16
C ASP A 67 -9.84 3.75 -0.97
N PHE A 68 -9.12 2.84 -0.30
CA PHE A 68 -8.24 1.91 -0.98
C PHE A 68 -9.00 1.07 -2.02
N LYS A 69 -10.19 0.56 -1.68
CA LYS A 69 -11.04 -0.19 -2.62
C LYS A 69 -11.54 0.66 -3.79
N LYS A 70 -11.82 1.94 -3.59
CA LYS A 70 -12.17 2.85 -4.69
C LYS A 70 -11.03 3.02 -5.69
N LEU A 71 -9.79 3.04 -5.20
CA LEU A 71 -8.58 3.20 -6.00
C LEU A 71 -8.09 1.91 -6.68
N LEU A 72 -8.63 0.74 -6.29
CA LEU A 72 -8.33 -0.54 -6.93
C LEU A 72 -8.91 -0.69 -8.36
N LYS A 73 -9.82 0.20 -8.76
CA LYS A 73 -10.37 0.24 -10.13
C LYS A 73 -9.30 0.52 -11.18
#